data_AF-A0A953UAX6-F1
#
_entry.id   AF-A0A953UAX6-F1
#
_cell.length_a   1.000
_cell.length_b   1.000
_cell.length_c   1.000
_cell.angle_alpha   90.00
_cell.angle_beta   90.00
_cell.angle_gamma   90.00
#
_symmetry.space_group_name_H-M   'P 1'
#
loop_
_entity.id
_entity.type
_entity.pdbx_description
1 polymer ?
#
loop_
_entity_poly.entity_id
_entity_poly.type
_entity_poly.pdbx_seq_one_letter_code
_entity_poly.pdbx_strand_id
1 'polypeptide(L)'
;MGPAEPSQLTEKQRFQLYVVSTAGPVPLLGEALAAGIGQWRNSPEEWGQGWGAYGQRYGSNLAYNAVRQTITYGTSVVFREDNRYFASQKHGFWPRTGYAVLSTVTARNPDGHRTFSVSSVTGVLSGSAISSMWGPPSWKGVGNIGKNAGISFAATAGFNLVREFLSDVLHRPAK
;
A
#
# COMPACT_ATOMS: atom_id res chain seq x y z
N MET A 1 -20.76 4.29 4.40
CA MET A 1 -19.81 4.81 5.40
C MET A 1 -20.29 6.21 5.78
N GLY A 2 -20.65 6.40 7.05
CA GLY A 2 -21.32 7.61 7.56
C GLY A 2 -20.40 8.84 7.66
N PRO A 3 -20.96 10.02 8.03
CA PRO A 3 -20.28 11.30 7.93
C PRO A 3 -19.16 11.43 8.98
N ALA A 4 -18.01 11.93 8.52
CA ALA A 4 -16.85 12.41 9.27
C ALA A 4 -16.58 11.70 10.62
N GLU A 5 -15.92 10.53 10.58
CA GLU A 5 -15.21 10.09 11.78
C GLU A 5 -14.22 11.18 12.21
N PRO A 6 -14.13 11.53 13.51
CA PRO A 6 -13.17 12.49 14.00
C PRO A 6 -11.78 12.11 13.49
N SER A 7 -11.09 13.09 12.91
CA SER A 7 -9.78 12.99 12.24
C SER A 7 -8.64 12.49 13.14
N GLN A 8 -8.90 12.27 14.42
CA GLN A 8 -7.92 11.86 15.41
C GLN A 8 -8.12 10.39 15.80
N LEU A 9 -7.34 9.52 15.17
CA LEU A 9 -7.17 8.15 15.61
C LEU A 9 -6.53 8.11 16.99
N THR A 10 -7.17 7.40 17.93
CA THR A 10 -6.56 7.02 19.21
C THR A 10 -5.35 6.13 18.97
N GLU A 11 -4.40 6.07 19.91
CA GLU A 11 -3.21 5.20 19.81
C GLU A 11 -3.59 3.73 19.57
N LYS A 12 -4.63 3.25 20.26
CA LYS A 12 -5.17 1.90 20.06
C LYS A 12 -5.66 1.67 18.64
N GLN A 13 -6.40 2.61 18.06
CA GLN A 13 -6.89 2.51 16.68
C GLN A 13 -5.74 2.57 15.67
N ARG A 14 -4.72 3.42 15.89
CA ARG A 14 -3.53 3.48 15.04
C ARG A 14 -2.78 2.15 15.05
N PHE A 15 -2.57 1.58 16.23
CA PHE A 15 -1.91 0.28 16.37
C PHE A 15 -2.71 -0.83 15.71
N GLN A 16 -4.03 -0.86 15.90
CA GLN A 16 -4.91 -1.83 15.23
C GLN A 16 -4.83 -1.69 13.71
N LEU A 17 -4.82 -0.46 13.18
CA LEU A 17 -4.66 -0.21 11.75
C LEU A 17 -3.31 -0.71 11.25
N TYR A 18 -2.23 -0.49 12.00
CA TYR A 18 -0.91 -1.04 11.68
C TYR A 18 -0.93 -2.57 11.61
N VAL A 19 -1.50 -3.25 12.60
CA VAL A 19 -1.61 -4.71 12.63
C VAL A 19 -2.42 -5.23 11.44
N VAL A 20 -3.59 -4.65 11.16
CA VAL A 20 -4.44 -5.06 10.04
C VAL A 20 -3.79 -4.77 8.68
N SER A 21 -3.04 -3.66 8.56
CA SER A 21 -2.32 -3.33 7.33
C SER A 21 -1.09 -4.20 7.10
N THR A 22 -0.58 -4.83 8.15
CA THR A 22 0.60 -5.70 8.10
C THR A 22 0.21 -7.16 7.88
N ALA A 23 -0.72 -7.67 8.68
CA ALA A 23 -1.06 -9.09 8.77
C ALA A 23 -2.56 -9.38 8.61
N GLY A 24 -3.35 -8.40 8.16
CA GLY A 24 -4.76 -8.61 7.85
C GLY A 24 -4.98 -9.40 6.55
N PRO A 25 -6.22 -9.83 6.28
CA PRO A 25 -6.53 -10.68 5.12
C PRO A 25 -6.24 -9.98 3.78
N VAL A 26 -6.49 -8.67 3.68
CA VAL A 26 -6.28 -7.90 2.44
C VAL A 26 -4.80 -7.85 2.03
N PRO A 27 -3.85 -7.42 2.87
CA PRO A 27 -2.43 -7.46 2.50
C PRO A 27 -1.94 -8.90 2.26
N LEU A 28 -2.36 -9.87 3.08
CA LEU A 28 -1.95 -11.27 2.88
C LEU A 28 -2.34 -11.81 1.49
N LEU A 29 -3.57 -11.53 1.04
CA LEU A 29 -4.05 -11.91 -0.30
C LEU A 29 -3.37 -11.07 -1.40
N GLY A 30 -3.21 -9.77 -1.18
CA GLY A 30 -2.55 -8.88 -2.13
C GLY A 30 -1.12 -9.31 -2.41
N GLU A 31 -0.34 -9.63 -1.38
CA GLU A 31 1.04 -10.09 -1.53
C GLU A 31 1.13 -11.48 -2.15
N ALA A 32 0.14 -12.36 -1.91
CA ALA A 32 0.06 -13.68 -2.54
C ALA A 32 -0.22 -13.58 -4.04
N LEU A 33 -1.12 -12.67 -4.44
CA LEU A 33 -1.39 -12.34 -5.84
C LEU A 33 -0.15 -11.73 -6.52
N ALA A 34 0.52 -10.78 -5.85
CA ALA A 34 1.75 -10.18 -6.36
C ALA A 34 2.86 -11.23 -6.56
N ALA A 35 3.02 -12.17 -5.60
CA ALA A 35 3.92 -13.29 -5.74
C ALA A 35 3.54 -14.22 -6.90
N GLY A 36 2.24 -14.43 -7.14
CA GLY A 36 1.73 -15.20 -8.28
C GLY A 36 2.02 -14.55 -9.63
N ILE A 37 1.90 -13.22 -9.73
CA ILE A 37 2.29 -12.46 -10.92
C ILE A 37 3.80 -12.55 -11.14
N GLY A 38 4.59 -12.39 -10.07
CA GLY A 38 6.04 -12.56 -10.12
C GLY A 38 6.44 -13.98 -10.55
N GLN A 39 5.73 -14.99 -10.04
CA GLN A 39 5.89 -16.38 -10.43
C GLN A 39 5.60 -16.57 -11.93
N TRP A 40 4.45 -16.11 -12.42
CA TRP A 40 4.08 -16.24 -13.82
C TRP A 40 5.10 -15.58 -14.77
N ARG A 41 5.72 -14.47 -14.34
CA ARG A 41 6.72 -13.71 -15.10
C ARG A 41 8.16 -14.15 -14.85
N ASN A 42 8.39 -15.15 -13.99
CA ASN A 42 9.71 -15.50 -13.50
C ASN A 42 10.52 -14.30 -12.97
N SER A 43 9.91 -13.42 -12.19
CA SER A 43 10.57 -12.21 -11.67
C SER A 43 10.64 -12.26 -10.14
N PRO A 44 11.82 -12.06 -9.54
CA PRO A 44 13.15 -12.05 -10.17
C PRO A 44 13.50 -13.41 -10.78
N GLU A 45 14.30 -13.43 -11.84
CA GLU A 45 14.66 -14.66 -12.57
C GLU A 45 15.59 -15.54 -11.75
N GLU A 46 16.40 -14.91 -10.89
CA GLU A 46 17.37 -15.57 -10.01
C GLU A 46 16.75 -16.52 -8.99
N TRP A 47 15.46 -16.37 -8.69
CA TRP A 47 14.73 -17.28 -7.80
C TRP A 47 14.13 -18.48 -8.55
N GLY A 48 14.08 -18.44 -9.88
CA GLY A 48 13.53 -19.51 -10.70
C GLY A 48 12.03 -19.74 -10.52
N GLN A 49 11.60 -20.97 -10.85
CA GLN A 49 10.20 -21.39 -10.91
C GLN A 49 9.87 -22.52 -9.91
N GLY A 50 8.58 -22.81 -9.76
CA GLY A 50 8.06 -23.82 -8.83
C GLY A 50 7.60 -23.24 -7.48
N TRP A 51 7.01 -24.11 -6.66
CA TRP A 51 6.38 -23.72 -5.38
C TRP A 51 7.37 -23.17 -4.36
N GLY A 52 8.62 -23.62 -4.36
CA GLY A 52 9.67 -23.06 -3.49
C GLY A 52 9.97 -21.60 -3.84
N ALA A 53 10.11 -21.30 -5.13
CA ALA A 53 10.33 -19.94 -5.62
C ALA A 53 9.11 -19.03 -5.38
N TYR A 54 7.89 -19.57 -5.52
CA TYR A 54 6.67 -18.87 -5.15
C TYR A 54 6.66 -18.51 -3.66
N GLY A 55 6.99 -19.48 -2.79
CA GLY A 55 7.10 -19.26 -1.35
C GLY A 55 8.14 -18.19 -0.99
N GLN A 56 9.29 -18.19 -1.67
CA GLN A 56 10.31 -17.15 -1.52
C GLN A 56 9.81 -15.76 -1.92
N ARG A 57 9.08 -15.65 -3.05
CA ARG A 57 8.42 -14.40 -3.48
C ARG A 57 7.40 -13.92 -2.46
N TYR A 58 6.52 -14.82 -2.02
CA TYR A 58 5.48 -14.47 -1.07
C TYR A 58 6.05 -14.04 0.28
N GLY A 59 7.00 -14.80 0.84
CA GLY A 59 7.67 -14.45 2.09
C GLY A 59 8.42 -13.11 2.00
N SER A 60 9.10 -12.85 0.87
CA SER A 60 9.77 -11.56 0.64
C SER A 60 8.79 -10.39 0.54
N ASN A 61 7.64 -10.58 -0.13
CA ASN A 61 6.60 -9.58 -0.22
C ASN A 61 5.99 -9.26 1.17
N LEU A 62 5.75 -10.28 1.98
CA LEU A 62 5.28 -10.11 3.36
C LEU A 62 6.31 -9.36 4.23
N ALA A 63 7.59 -9.72 4.13
CA ALA A 63 8.67 -9.03 4.84
C ALA A 63 8.77 -7.55 4.39
N TYR A 64 8.69 -7.30 3.08
CA TYR A 64 8.64 -5.94 2.53
C TYR A 64 7.46 -5.14 3.12
N ASN A 65 6.24 -5.70 3.11
CA ASN A 65 5.07 -5.02 3.63
C ASN A 65 5.22 -4.75 5.14
N ALA A 66 5.73 -5.71 5.92
CA ALA A 66 5.97 -5.51 7.35
C ALA A 66 6.92 -4.34 7.63
N VAL A 67 8.05 -4.26 6.90
CA VAL A 67 8.99 -3.13 7.02
C VAL A 67 8.32 -1.82 6.65
N ARG A 68 7.63 -1.78 5.50
CA ARG A 68 6.90 -0.59 5.01
C ARG A 68 5.89 -0.11 6.05
N GLN A 69 5.02 -0.99 6.54
CA GLN A 69 3.97 -0.62 7.50
C GLN A 69 4.55 -0.18 8.85
N THR A 70 5.64 -0.80 9.31
CA THR A 70 6.29 -0.42 10.56
C THR A 70 6.81 1.02 10.48
N ILE A 71 7.49 1.36 9.37
CA ILE A 71 8.05 2.70 9.17
C ILE A 71 6.92 3.72 8.95
N THR A 72 5.92 3.40 8.13
CA THR A 72 4.74 4.26 7.95
C THR A 72 4.04 4.50 9.29
N TYR A 73 3.85 3.47 10.12
CA TYR A 73 3.24 3.63 11.44
C TYR A 73 4.07 4.59 12.32
N GLY A 74 5.37 4.32 12.50
CA GLY A 74 6.25 5.14 13.32
C GLY A 74 6.29 6.60 12.85
N THR A 75 6.47 6.83 11.54
CA THR A 75 6.48 8.20 10.98
C THR A 75 5.10 8.86 11.11
N SER A 76 4.00 8.13 10.93
CA SER A 76 2.64 8.70 11.04
C SER A 76 2.32 9.19 12.46
N VAL A 77 2.88 8.55 13.49
CA VAL A 77 2.74 8.99 14.88
C VAL A 77 3.47 10.32 15.10
N VAL A 78 4.69 10.45 14.57
CA VAL A 78 5.50 11.68 14.69
C VAL A 78 4.84 12.86 13.99
N PHE A 79 4.40 12.67 12.74
CA PHE A 79 3.80 13.73 11.92
C PHE A 79 2.29 13.88 12.11
N ARG A 80 1.69 13.06 12.97
CA ARG A 80 0.23 13.01 13.23
C ARG A 80 -0.59 12.80 11.96
N GLU A 81 -0.07 12.03 11.03
CA GLU A 81 -0.71 11.72 9.74
C GLU A 81 -1.74 10.60 9.89
N ASP A 82 -2.87 10.70 9.19
CA ASP A 82 -3.82 9.61 8.95
C ASP A 82 -3.73 9.18 7.48
N ASN A 83 -3.15 8.00 7.24
CA ASN A 83 -2.93 7.44 5.90
C ASN A 83 -4.11 6.57 5.41
N ARG A 84 -5.24 6.53 6.14
CA ARG A 84 -6.41 5.79 5.66
C ARG A 84 -6.90 6.36 4.33
N TYR A 85 -7.43 5.47 3.50
CA TYR A 85 -8.12 5.91 2.29
C TYR A 85 -9.52 6.41 2.65
N PHE A 86 -9.84 7.64 2.26
CA PHE A 86 -11.17 8.23 2.42
C PHE A 86 -11.80 8.36 1.04
N ALA A 87 -12.96 7.72 0.81
CA ALA A 87 -13.65 7.82 -0.47
C ALA A 87 -13.95 9.28 -0.81
N SER A 88 -13.73 9.64 -2.07
CA SER A 88 -13.87 11.04 -2.49
C SER A 88 -15.34 11.46 -2.51
N GLN A 89 -15.59 12.75 -2.26
CA GLN A 89 -16.91 13.37 -2.45
C GLN A 89 -17.07 13.95 -3.85
N LYS A 90 -16.18 13.60 -4.79
CA LYS A 90 -16.18 14.13 -6.15
C LYS A 90 -17.16 13.34 -7.01
N HIS A 91 -17.76 14.00 -7.99
CA HIS A 91 -18.61 13.36 -9.00
C HIS A 91 -17.85 13.13 -10.31
N GLY A 92 -18.23 12.06 -11.02
CA GLY A 92 -17.63 11.67 -12.30
C GLY A 92 -16.39 10.78 -12.17
N PHE A 93 -16.10 10.02 -13.23
CA PHE A 93 -15.02 9.02 -13.24
C PHE A 93 -13.63 9.65 -13.07
N TRP A 94 -13.27 10.63 -13.90
CA TRP A 94 -11.92 11.21 -13.90
C TRP A 94 -11.53 11.96 -12.62
N PRO A 95 -12.39 12.82 -12.03
CA PRO A 95 -12.05 13.49 -10.78
C PRO A 95 -11.83 12.53 -9.61
N ARG A 96 -12.59 11.43 -9.56
CA ARG A 96 -12.46 10.37 -8.55
C ARG A 96 -11.20 9.54 -8.75
N THR A 97 -10.90 9.15 -9.98
CA THR A 97 -9.65 8.47 -10.35
C THR A 97 -8.43 9.30 -9.95
N GLY A 98 -8.41 10.59 -10.28
CA GLY A 98 -7.32 11.50 -9.88
C GLY A 98 -7.20 11.61 -8.35
N TYR A 99 -8.32 11.70 -7.64
CA TYR A 99 -8.32 11.70 -6.18
C TYR A 99 -7.72 10.43 -5.59
N ALA A 100 -8.12 9.26 -6.09
CA ALA A 100 -7.66 7.95 -5.65
C ALA A 100 -6.15 7.77 -5.87
N VAL A 101 -5.66 8.12 -7.06
CA VAL A 101 -4.23 8.06 -7.40
C VAL A 101 -3.41 8.96 -6.49
N LEU A 102 -3.81 10.23 -6.34
CA LEU A 102 -3.11 11.17 -5.45
C LEU A 102 -3.11 10.67 -3.99
N SER A 103 -4.10 9.85 -3.59
CA SER A 103 -4.24 9.41 -2.18
C SER A 103 -3.14 8.47 -1.75
N THR A 104 -2.39 7.96 -2.73
CA THR A 104 -1.18 7.15 -2.53
C THR A 104 -0.05 7.91 -1.85
N VAL A 105 0.04 9.24 -2.03
CA VAL A 105 1.15 10.08 -1.54
C VAL A 105 0.67 11.21 -0.62
N THR A 106 -0.56 11.12 -0.13
CA THR A 106 -1.15 12.15 0.73
C THR A 106 -1.81 11.54 1.94
N ALA A 107 -1.75 12.25 3.07
CA ALA A 107 -2.40 11.87 4.31
C ALA A 107 -3.41 12.93 4.73
N ARG A 108 -4.15 12.65 5.80
CA ARG A 108 -4.93 13.64 6.53
C ARG A 108 -4.20 14.12 7.77
N ASN A 109 -4.14 15.43 7.93
CA ASN A 109 -3.70 16.05 9.19
C ASN A 109 -4.84 16.05 10.22
N PRO A 110 -4.53 16.33 11.50
CA PRO A 110 -5.53 16.45 12.56
C PRO A 110 -6.67 17.44 12.23
N ASP A 111 -6.40 18.46 11.42
CA ASP A 111 -7.40 19.46 11.00
C ASP A 111 -8.29 18.97 9.84
N GLY A 112 -8.14 17.72 9.38
CA GLY A 112 -8.92 17.16 8.28
C GLY A 112 -8.47 17.63 6.89
N HIS A 113 -7.45 18.48 6.79
CA HIS A 113 -6.84 18.87 5.51
C HIS A 113 -5.93 17.78 4.96
N ARG A 114 -5.90 17.69 3.63
CA ARG A 114 -5.09 16.73 2.90
C ARG A 114 -3.73 17.35 2.60
N THR A 115 -2.68 16.64 2.98
CA THR A 115 -1.29 17.10 2.85
C THR A 115 -0.43 15.99 2.24
N PHE A 116 0.78 16.33 1.80
CA PHE A 116 1.77 15.33 1.40
C PHE A 116 2.05 14.39 2.58
N SER A 117 2.05 13.08 2.32
CA SER A 117 2.30 12.06 3.34
C SER A 117 3.78 11.76 3.43
N VAL A 118 4.43 12.26 4.47
CA VAL A 118 5.82 11.89 4.77
C VAL A 118 5.88 10.40 5.10
N SER A 119 4.94 9.89 5.91
CA SER A 119 4.97 8.50 6.38
C SER A 119 4.70 7.44 5.31
N SER A 120 3.82 7.70 4.35
CA SER A 120 3.58 6.77 3.24
C SER A 120 4.79 6.71 2.32
N VAL A 121 5.39 7.87 2.04
CA VAL A 121 6.56 7.95 1.15
C VAL A 121 7.80 7.34 1.80
N THR A 122 8.10 7.69 3.05
CA THR A 122 9.24 7.09 3.76
C THR A 122 9.06 5.59 3.93
N GLY A 123 7.86 5.11 4.27
CA GLY A 123 7.58 3.68 4.39
C GLY A 123 7.84 2.91 3.09
N VAL A 124 7.38 3.43 1.94
CA VAL A 124 7.60 2.79 0.63
C VAL A 124 9.08 2.82 0.24
N LEU A 125 9.75 3.97 0.40
CA LEU A 125 11.16 4.11 0.04
C LEU A 125 12.06 3.25 0.92
N SER A 126 11.87 3.29 2.24
CA SER A 126 12.64 2.49 3.19
C SER A 126 12.34 1.01 3.05
N GLY A 127 11.08 0.60 2.86
CA GLY A 127 10.73 -0.79 2.55
C GLY A 127 11.46 -1.28 1.30
N SER A 128 11.53 -0.45 0.26
CA SER A 128 12.21 -0.79 -0.99
C SER A 128 13.73 -0.91 -0.80
N ALA A 129 14.33 0.04 -0.10
CA ALA A 129 15.76 0.02 0.20
C ALA A 129 16.16 -1.19 1.06
N ILE A 130 15.45 -1.44 2.15
CA ILE A 130 15.76 -2.55 3.07
C ILE A 130 15.50 -3.90 2.37
N SER A 131 14.44 -4.03 1.57
CA SER A 131 14.18 -5.27 0.81
C SER A 131 15.26 -5.63 -0.20
N SER A 132 15.96 -4.63 -0.74
CA SER A 132 17.11 -4.88 -1.62
C SER A 132 18.28 -5.59 -0.92
N MET A 133 18.32 -5.60 0.42
CA MET A 133 19.38 -6.24 1.20
C MET A 133 19.27 -7.77 1.24
N TRP A 134 18.06 -8.31 1.36
CA TRP A 134 17.81 -9.76 1.33
C TRP A 134 17.42 -10.28 -0.06
N GLY A 135 17.12 -9.36 -0.99
CA GLY A 135 16.79 -9.68 -2.38
C GLY A 135 17.99 -10.13 -3.22
N PRO A 136 17.72 -10.63 -4.44
CA PRO A 136 18.76 -11.00 -5.39
C PRO A 136 19.54 -9.79 -5.91
N PRO A 137 20.68 -10.00 -6.58
CA PRO A 137 21.50 -8.92 -7.11
C PRO A 137 20.75 -7.91 -8.00
N SER A 138 19.76 -8.36 -8.80
CA SER A 138 18.94 -7.46 -9.64
C SER A 138 18.08 -6.46 -8.86
N TRP A 139 17.93 -6.61 -7.54
CA TRP A 139 17.19 -5.66 -6.71
C TRP A 139 18.08 -4.54 -6.15
N LYS A 140 19.41 -4.68 -6.24
CA LYS A 140 20.37 -3.74 -5.68
C LYS A 140 20.50 -2.50 -6.56
N GLY A 141 20.93 -1.40 -5.94
CA GLY A 141 21.18 -0.12 -6.60
C GLY A 141 19.96 0.81 -6.61
N VAL A 142 20.23 2.12 -6.60
CA VAL A 142 19.22 3.18 -6.44
C VAL A 142 18.11 3.09 -7.49
N GLY A 143 18.45 2.76 -8.75
CA GLY A 143 17.49 2.62 -9.83
C GLY A 143 16.47 1.49 -9.59
N ASN A 144 16.93 0.33 -9.12
CA ASN A 144 16.05 -0.82 -8.85
C ASN A 144 15.21 -0.62 -7.58
N ILE A 145 15.79 0.02 -6.56
CA ILE A 145 15.05 0.46 -5.36
C ILE A 145 13.92 1.43 -5.77
N GLY A 146 14.23 2.41 -6.62
CA GLY A 146 13.24 3.36 -7.16
C GLY A 146 12.15 2.69 -7.99
N LYS A 147 12.52 1.71 -8.81
CA LYS A 147 11.55 0.88 -9.56
C LYS A 147 10.61 0.12 -8.63
N ASN A 148 11.14 -0.50 -7.58
CA ASN A 148 10.32 -1.22 -6.59
C ASN A 148 9.37 -0.27 -5.84
N ALA A 149 9.85 0.91 -5.45
CA ALA A 149 9.02 1.95 -4.85
C ALA A 149 7.90 2.40 -5.80
N GLY A 150 8.21 2.60 -7.08
CA GLY A 150 7.23 2.94 -8.11
C GLY A 150 6.15 1.88 -8.28
N ILE A 151 6.52 0.59 -8.31
CA ILE A 151 5.56 -0.52 -8.34
C ILE A 151 4.67 -0.51 -7.10
N SER A 152 5.25 -0.24 -5.92
CA SER A 152 4.52 -0.21 -4.65
C SER A 152 3.51 0.95 -4.56
N PHE A 153 3.89 2.13 -5.08
CA PHE A 153 2.95 3.23 -5.26
C PHE A 153 1.86 2.91 -6.27
N ALA A 154 2.19 2.31 -7.42
CA ALA A 154 1.21 1.90 -8.42
C ALA A 154 0.21 0.87 -7.87
N ALA A 155 0.69 -0.12 -7.11
CA ALA A 155 -0.16 -1.10 -6.43
C ALA A 155 -1.10 -0.42 -5.42
N THR A 156 -0.57 0.49 -4.60
CA THR A 156 -1.36 1.27 -3.64
C THR A 156 -2.43 2.12 -4.34
N ALA A 157 -2.09 2.77 -5.45
CA ALA A 157 -3.05 3.51 -6.27
C ALA A 157 -4.14 2.59 -6.83
N GLY A 158 -3.77 1.39 -7.31
CA GLY A 158 -4.71 0.36 -7.75
C GLY A 158 -5.70 -0.05 -6.66
N PHE A 159 -5.22 -0.32 -5.44
CA PHE A 159 -6.09 -0.62 -4.30
C PHE A 159 -6.99 0.55 -3.92
N ASN A 160 -6.49 1.78 -3.97
CA ASN A 160 -7.29 2.98 -3.73
C ASN A 160 -8.38 3.15 -4.79
N LEU A 161 -8.09 2.87 -6.06
CA LEU A 161 -9.10 2.87 -7.13
C LEU A 161 -10.17 1.81 -6.89
N VAL A 162 -9.77 0.59 -6.52
CA VAL A 162 -10.73 -0.46 -6.14
C VAL A 162 -11.61 0.04 -4.99
N ARG A 163 -11.04 0.60 -3.92
CA ARG A 163 -11.80 1.15 -2.79
C ARG A 163 -12.73 2.30 -3.18
N GLU A 164 -12.29 3.18 -4.08
CA GLU A 164 -13.07 4.32 -4.58
C GLU A 164 -14.32 3.87 -5.32
N PHE A 165 -14.23 2.82 -6.14
CA PHE A 165 -15.30 2.39 -7.03
C PHE A 165 -16.02 1.12 -6.59
N LEU A 166 -15.56 0.44 -5.53
CA LEU A 166 -16.18 -0.80 -5.03
C LEU A 166 -17.65 -0.59 -4.64
N SER A 167 -18.00 0.54 -4.03
CA SER A 167 -19.39 0.86 -3.68
C SER A 167 -20.30 0.93 -4.90
N ASP A 168 -19.81 1.45 -6.01
CA ASP A 168 -20.59 1.60 -7.24
C ASP A 168 -20.83 0.25 -7.92
N VAL A 169 -19.87 -0.67 -7.80
CA VAL A 169 -20.01 -2.02 -8.34
C VAL A 169 -21.01 -2.83 -7.51
N LEU A 170 -20.97 -2.70 -6.17
CA LEU A 170 -21.84 -3.44 -5.26
C LEU A 170 -23.28 -2.91 -5.20
N HIS A 171 -23.52 -1.62 -5.47
CA HIS A 171 -24.85 -0.99 -5.42
C HIS A 171 -25.47 -0.74 -6.80
N ARG A 172 -24.92 -1.31 -7.88
CA ARG A 172 -25.64 -1.31 -9.16
C ARG A 172 -26.91 -2.16 -9.02
N PRO A 173 -28.12 -1.61 -9.23
CA PRO A 173 -29.29 -2.46 -9.37
C PRO A 173 -29.03 -3.39 -10.56
N ALA A 174 -29.24 -4.69 -10.34
CA ALA A 174 -29.26 -5.65 -11.43
C ALA A 174 -30.26 -5.15 -12.47
N LYS A 175 -29.79 -4.98 -13.72
CA LYS A 175 -30.66 -4.68 -14.85
C LYS A 175 -31.37 -5.94 -15.31
#